data_AF-A0A945L6L3-F1
#
_entry.id   AF-A0A945L6L3-F1
#
_cell.length_a   1.000
_cell.length_b   1.000
_cell.length_c   1.000
_cell.angle_alpha   90.00
_cell.angle_beta   90.00
_cell.angle_gamma   90.00
#
_symmetry.space_group_name_H-M   'P 1'
#
loop_
_entity.id
_entity.type
_entity.pdbx_description
1 polymer ?
#
loop_
_entity_poly.entity_id
_entity_poly.type
_entity_poly.pdbx_seq_one_letter_code
_entity_poly.pdbx_strand_id
1 'polypeptide(L)' 'RVFFLQLRVVGSTMGTSEEFSRLLALLAESGVRPIIDRTLPMDSARDGFSAMIDGTMRGKIVMTR' A
#
# COMPACT_ATOMS: atom_id res chain seq x y z
N ARG A 1 16.88 -1.09 -25.75
CA ARG A 1 17.77 -0.82 -24.58
C ARG A 1 17.63 -1.87 -23.48
N VAL A 2 16.42 -2.33 -23.13
CA VAL A 2 16.18 -3.37 -22.09
C VAL A 2 17.01 -4.65 -22.34
N PHE A 3 16.97 -5.20 -23.55
CA PHE A 3 17.64 -6.47 -23.89
C PHE A 3 19.18 -6.36 -23.96
N PHE A 4 19.71 -5.27 -24.52
CA PHE A 4 21.16 -5.03 -24.61
C PHE A 4 21.80 -4.82 -23.24
N LEU A 5 21.04 -4.22 -22.30
CA LEU A 5 21.47 -4.00 -20.92
C LEU A 5 21.10 -5.16 -19.99
N GLN A 6 20.51 -6.24 -20.52
CA GLN A 6 20.11 -7.44 -19.75
C GLN A 6 19.23 -7.12 -18.54
N LEU A 7 18.35 -6.11 -18.68
CA LEU A 7 17.44 -5.71 -17.61
C LEU A 7 16.31 -6.75 -17.46
N ARG A 8 15.92 -7.03 -16.22
CA ARG A 8 14.80 -7.94 -15.89
C ARG A 8 13.53 -7.14 -15.65
N VAL A 9 12.44 -7.52 -16.31
CA VAL A 9 11.09 -7.05 -16.01
C VAL A 9 10.38 -8.18 -15.27
N VAL A 10 10.06 -7.95 -13.99
CA VAL A 10 9.44 -8.96 -13.13
C VAL A 10 8.03 -8.50 -12.77
N GLY A 11 7.03 -9.23 -13.25
CA GLY A 11 5.66 -9.06 -12.76
C GLY A 11 5.53 -9.66 -11.36
N SER A 12 4.85 -8.95 -10.46
CA SER A 12 4.55 -9.43 -9.12
C SER A 12 3.12 -9.05 -8.76
N THR A 13 2.42 -9.98 -8.11
CA THR A 13 1.07 -9.79 -7.62
C THR A 13 1.03 -10.32 -6.20
N MET A 14 0.69 -9.45 -5.24
CA MET A 14 0.65 -9.79 -3.82
C MET A 14 1.99 -10.34 -3.30
N GLY A 15 1.92 -11.24 -2.31
CA GLY A 15 3.02 -11.95 -1.71
C GLY A 15 2.45 -13.14 -0.92
N THR A 16 3.34 -13.96 -0.38
CA THR A 16 3.00 -15.08 0.50
C THR A 16 2.63 -14.59 1.91
N SER A 17 1.88 -15.40 2.66
CA SER A 17 1.58 -15.10 4.07
C SER A 17 2.84 -14.98 4.93
N GLU A 18 3.89 -15.74 4.60
CA GLU A 18 5.18 -15.68 5.30
C GLU A 18 5.90 -14.35 5.07
N GLU A 19 5.91 -13.87 3.82
CA GLU A 19 6.45 -12.54 3.49
C GLU A 19 5.71 -11.42 4.24
N PHE A 20 4.37 -11.54 4.35
CA PHE A 20 3.59 -10.59 5.12
C PHE A 20 3.95 -10.60 6.61
N SER A 21 4.10 -11.77 7.23
CA SER A 21 4.56 -11.89 8.62
C SER A 21 5.93 -11.25 8.84
N ARG A 22 6.87 -11.46 7.91
CA ARG A 22 8.19 -10.80 7.97
C ARG A 22 8.11 -9.29 7.82
N LEU A 23 7.24 -8.78 6.95
CA LEU A 23 6.99 -7.35 6.81
C LEU A 23 6.48 -6.74 8.12
N LEU A 24 5.54 -7.40 8.80
CA LEU A 24 5.02 -6.93 10.10
C LEU A 24 6.12 -6.87 11.17
N ALA A 25 6.98 -7.89 11.25
CA ALA A 25 8.13 -7.90 12.16
C ALA A 25 9.09 -6.73 11.88
N LEU A 26 9.41 -6.50 10.60
CA LEU A 26 10.24 -5.37 10.18
C LEU A 26 9.64 -4.03 10.62
N LEU A 27 8.34 -3.80 10.45
CA LEU A 27 7.69 -2.56 10.86
C LEU A 27 7.71 -2.38 12.38
N ALA A 28 7.55 -3.48 13.14
CA ALA A 28 7.62 -3.45 14.59
C ALA A 28 9.03 -3.09 15.09
N GLU A 29 10.07 -3.72 14.54
CA GLU A 29 11.47 -3.53 14.94
C GLU A 29 12.05 -2.18 14.50
N SER A 30 11.77 -1.76 13.26
CA SER A 30 12.35 -0.53 12.69
C SER A 30 11.61 0.74 13.10
N GLY A 31 10.39 0.63 13.62
CA GLY A 31 9.53 1.79 13.87
C GLY A 31 8.92 2.41 12.60
N VAL A 32 9.18 1.87 11.40
CA VAL A 32 8.55 2.34 10.16
C VAL A 32 7.03 2.16 10.26
N ARG A 33 6.28 3.15 9.79
CA ARG A 33 4.81 3.14 9.77
C ARG A 33 4.29 3.42 8.36
N PRO A 34 3.22 2.74 7.92
CA PRO A 34 2.51 3.13 6.71
C PRO A 34 2.00 4.57 6.82
N ILE A 35 2.10 5.34 5.74
CA ILE A 35 1.53 6.68 5.68
C ILE A 35 0.01 6.52 5.60
N ILE A 36 -0.69 7.03 6.60
CA ILE A 36 -2.16 7.11 6.61
C ILE A 36 -2.55 8.51 6.12
N ASP A 37 -3.22 8.56 4.97
CA ASP A 37 -3.72 9.80 4.38
C ASP A 37 -4.91 10.35 5.17
N ARG A 38 -5.86 9.47 5.48
CA ARG A 38 -7.07 9.80 6.24
C ARG A 38 -7.68 8.58 6.89
N THR A 39 -8.43 8.83 7.94
CA THR A 39 -9.27 7.85 8.63
C THR A 39 -10.72 8.33 8.50
N LEU A 40 -11.59 7.52 7.91
CA LEU A 40 -12.98 7.88 7.65
C LEU A 40 -13.92 6.85 8.30
N PRO A 41 -15.11 7.26 8.78
CA PRO A 41 -16.15 6.30 9.12
C PRO A 41 -16.59 5.54 7.86
N MET A 42 -17.06 4.30 8.01
CA MET A 42 -17.54 3.49 6.89
C MET A 42 -18.63 4.19 6.07
N ASP A 43 -19.47 5.02 6.69
CA ASP A 43 -20.51 5.81 6.02
C ASP A 43 -19.93 6.81 4.99
N SER A 44 -18.67 7.22 5.19
CA SER A 44 -17.92 8.11 4.27
C SER A 44 -17.01 7.34 3.31
N ALA A 45 -17.20 6.02 3.14
CA ALA A 45 -16.36 5.22 2.24
C ALA A 45 -16.33 5.80 0.81
N ARG A 46 -17.44 6.38 0.33
CA ARG A 46 -17.53 7.05 -0.97
C ARG A 46 -16.42 8.09 -1.15
N ASP A 47 -16.20 8.94 -0.15
CA ASP A 47 -15.21 10.01 -0.22
C ASP A 47 -13.79 9.44 -0.31
N GLY A 48 -13.55 8.32 0.37
CA GLY A 48 -12.29 7.60 0.29
C GLY A 48 -12.04 7.01 -1.11
N PHE A 49 -13.05 6.38 -1.70
CA PHE A 49 -12.94 5.86 -3.07
C PHE A 49 -12.79 6.98 -4.11
N SER A 50 -13.51 8.09 -3.97
CA SER A 50 -13.35 9.27 -4.83
C SER A 50 -11.92 9.79 -4.77
N ALA A 51 -11.33 9.94 -3.58
CA ALA A 51 -9.94 10.40 -3.44
C ALA A 51 -8.92 9.46 -4.12
N MET A 52 -9.17 8.14 -4.13
CA MET A 52 -8.33 7.18 -4.85
C MET A 52 -8.46 7.31 -6.37
N ILE A 53 -9.68 7.47 -6.89
CA ILE A 53 -9.95 7.63 -8.33
C ILE A 53 -9.35 8.95 -8.84
N ASP A 54 -9.52 10.02 -8.08
CA ASP A 54 -9.04 11.36 -8.44
C ASP A 54 -7.52 11.51 -8.24
N GLY A 55 -6.85 10.50 -7.69
CA GLY A 55 -5.40 10.51 -7.43
C GLY A 55 -4.97 11.52 -6.36
N THR A 56 -5.88 11.95 -5.49
CA THR A 56 -5.61 12.96 -4.45
C THR A 56 -5.12 12.36 -3.13
N MET A 57 -5.19 11.03 -2.99
CA MET A 57 -4.68 10.29 -1.82
C MET A 57 -3.15 10.14 -1.84
N ARG A 58 -2.50 10.38 -0.69
CA ARG A 58 -1.09 10.02 -0.45
C ARG A 58 -0.96 9.01 0.70
N GLY A 59 -0.86 7.73 0.36
CA GLY A 59 -0.66 6.65 1.35
C GLY A 59 -1.84 5.67 1.38
N LYS A 60 -2.42 5.45 2.56
CA LYS A 60 -3.56 4.55 2.78
C LYS A 60 -4.74 5.29 3.42
N ILE A 61 -5.95 4.84 3.10
CA ILE A 61 -7.19 5.29 3.75
C ILE A 61 -7.64 4.19 4.71
N VAL A 62 -7.90 4.55 5.96
CA VAL A 62 -8.40 3.62 6.99
C VAL A 62 -9.89 3.83 7.18
N MET A 63 -10.67 2.75 7.14
CA MET A 63 -12.10 2.78 7.47
C MET A 63 -12.29 2.47 8.96
N THR A 64 -13.10 3.28 9.63
CA THR A 64 -13.49 3.11 11.03
C THR A 64 -14.95 2.71 11.13
N ARG A 65 -15.26 1.98 12.19
CA ARG A 65 -16.61 1.52 12.49
C ARG A 65 -17.50 2.64 12.97
#